data_AF-A0A955U3M7-F1
#
_entry.id   AF-A0A955U3M7-F1
#
_cell.length_a   1.000
_cell.length_b   1.000
_cell.length_c   1.000
_cell.angle_alpha   90.00
_cell.angle_beta   90.00
_cell.angle_gamma   90.00
#
_symmetry.space_group_name_H-M   'P 1'
#
loop_
_entity.id
_entity.type
_entity.pdbx_description
1 polymer ?
#
loop_
_entity_poly.entity_id
_entity_poly.type
_entity_poly.pdbx_seq_one_letter_code
_entity_poly.pdbx_strand_id
1 'polypeptide(L)'
;PAPAPEPELPPLDVQGLWFGTTGDGGLFKLEVLGQTEGSFEGLVQVSAPDGSMQDLAVGGTVDGKGAISFRGGGAKFSGKVSGSHASGSFTLADGAKGTWSGDK
;
A
#
# COMPACT_ATOMS: atom_id res chain seq x y z
N PRO A 1 -1.70 -21.93 34.38
CA PRO A 1 -2.35 -21.72 33.07
C PRO A 1 -1.44 -20.91 32.15
N ALA A 2 -0.90 -21.53 31.10
CA ALA A 2 -0.25 -20.78 30.02
C ALA A 2 -1.34 -20.00 29.25
N PRO A 3 -1.09 -18.77 28.80
CA PRO A 3 -2.02 -18.09 27.91
C PRO A 3 -2.21 -18.96 26.67
N ALA A 4 -3.46 -19.13 26.26
CA ALA A 4 -3.78 -19.83 25.01
C ALA A 4 -3.04 -19.12 23.86
N PRO A 5 -2.47 -19.85 22.88
CA PRO A 5 -1.92 -19.22 21.69
C PRO A 5 -3.02 -18.35 21.08
N GLU A 6 -2.76 -17.05 20.96
CA GLU A 6 -3.63 -16.15 20.21
C GLU A 6 -3.79 -16.73 18.80
N PRO A 7 -5.01 -16.76 18.23
CA PRO A 7 -5.19 -17.19 16.86
C PRO A 7 -4.35 -16.27 15.97
N GLU A 8 -3.27 -16.82 15.41
CA GLU A 8 -2.50 -16.15 14.35
C GLU A 8 -3.48 -15.93 13.21
N LEU A 9 -3.99 -14.70 13.09
CA LEU A 9 -4.81 -14.32 11.96
C LEU A 9 -3.99 -14.61 10.70
N PRO A 10 -4.59 -15.29 9.70
CA PRO A 10 -3.86 -15.58 8.48
C PRO A 10 -3.28 -14.28 7.93
N PRO A 11 -2.01 -14.29 7.47
CA PRO A 11 -1.39 -13.10 6.92
C PRO A 11 -2.28 -12.56 5.80
N LEU A 12 -2.66 -11.29 5.91
CA LEU A 12 -3.57 -10.66 4.97
C LEU A 12 -2.88 -10.61 3.60
N ASP A 13 -3.41 -11.33 2.61
CA ASP A 13 -2.83 -11.36 1.26
C ASP A 13 -3.13 -10.06 0.53
N VAL A 14 -2.08 -9.25 0.33
CA VAL A 14 -2.16 -8.00 -0.45
C VAL A 14 -1.55 -8.15 -1.83
N GLN A 15 -1.12 -9.35 -2.23
CA GLN A 15 -0.51 -9.59 -3.55
C GLN A 15 -1.46 -9.23 -4.69
N GLY A 16 -0.90 -8.81 -5.83
CA GLY A 16 -1.66 -8.46 -7.01
C GLY A 16 -1.79 -6.96 -7.23
N LEU A 17 -2.79 -6.58 -8.02
CA LEU A 17 -2.90 -5.24 -8.58
C LEU A 17 -4.01 -4.44 -7.90
N TRP A 18 -3.64 -3.28 -7.37
CA TRP A 18 -4.50 -2.33 -6.71
C TRP A 18 -4.60 -1.09 -7.57
N PHE A 19 -5.82 -0.68 -7.92
CA PHE A 19 -6.06 0.55 -8.67
C PHE A 19 -6.86 1.53 -7.86
N GLY A 20 -6.47 2.79 -7.94
CA GLY A 20 -6.97 3.82 -7.08
C GLY A 20 -6.79 5.21 -7.62
N THR A 21 -7.17 6.17 -6.80
CA THR A 21 -7.00 7.59 -7.07
C THR A 21 -6.32 8.28 -5.89
N THR A 22 -5.52 9.27 -6.23
CA THR A 22 -4.96 10.23 -5.27
C THR A 22 -6.00 11.32 -4.97
N GLY A 23 -5.90 11.96 -3.80
CA GLY A 23 -6.79 13.06 -3.41
C GLY A 23 -6.81 14.23 -4.39
N ASP A 24 -5.73 14.44 -5.14
CA ASP A 24 -5.60 15.48 -6.17
C ASP A 24 -6.16 15.08 -7.54
N GLY A 25 -6.83 13.92 -7.65
CA GLY A 25 -7.42 13.41 -8.89
C GLY A 25 -6.47 12.62 -9.79
N GLY A 26 -5.21 12.45 -9.37
CA GLY A 26 -4.25 11.58 -10.03
C GLY A 26 -4.59 10.09 -9.88
N LEU A 27 -4.08 9.24 -10.77
CA LEU A 27 -4.21 7.78 -10.67
C LEU A 27 -3.16 7.21 -9.73
N PHE A 28 -3.56 6.22 -8.94
CA PHE A 28 -2.68 5.44 -8.09
C PHE A 28 -2.81 3.97 -8.50
N LYS A 29 -1.69 3.31 -8.78
CA LYS A 29 -1.66 1.88 -9.05
C LYS A 29 -0.56 1.27 -8.18
N LEU A 30 -0.89 0.25 -7.39
CA LEU A 30 0.07 -0.51 -6.61
C LEU A 30 0.04 -1.96 -7.08
N GLU A 31 1.16 -2.45 -7.57
CA GLU A 31 1.36 -3.83 -7.96
C GLU A 31 2.24 -4.51 -6.92
N VAL A 32 1.66 -5.39 -6.11
CA VAL A 32 2.41 -6.18 -5.14
C VAL A 32 2.87 -7.46 -5.83
N LEU A 33 4.18 -7.54 -6.08
CA LEU A 33 4.82 -8.63 -6.83
C LEU A 33 5.04 -9.87 -5.97
N GLY A 34 5.27 -9.68 -4.67
CA GLY A 34 5.50 -10.77 -3.73
C GLY A 34 5.30 -10.33 -2.30
N GLN A 35 4.80 -11.24 -1.47
CA GLN A 35 4.62 -11.05 -0.03
C GLN A 35 5.17 -12.26 0.71
N THR A 36 5.94 -12.02 1.77
CA THR A 36 6.55 -13.03 2.65
C THR A 36 6.42 -12.58 4.10
N GLU A 37 5.75 -13.38 4.93
CA GLU A 37 5.61 -13.15 6.38
C GLU A 37 5.15 -11.72 6.75
N GLY A 38 4.22 -11.16 5.98
CA GLY A 38 3.70 -9.81 6.19
C GLY A 38 4.58 -8.70 5.62
N SER A 39 5.78 -8.97 5.12
CA SER A 39 6.53 -8.03 4.29
C SER A 39 6.18 -8.21 2.82
N PHE A 40 6.17 -7.15 2.01
CA PHE A 40 5.92 -7.25 0.58
C PHE A 40 6.80 -6.31 -0.23
N GLU A 41 7.02 -6.67 -1.48
CA GLU A 41 7.69 -5.86 -2.48
C GLU A 41 6.73 -5.60 -3.63
N GLY A 42 6.79 -4.40 -4.17
CA GLY A 42 5.88 -4.00 -5.23
C GLY A 42 6.36 -2.79 -6.03
N LEU A 43 5.52 -2.40 -6.98
CA LEU A 43 5.69 -1.24 -7.82
C LEU A 43 4.48 -0.33 -7.63
N VAL A 44 4.73 0.93 -7.29
CA VAL A 44 3.71 1.96 -7.24
C VAL A 44 3.86 2.84 -8.45
N GLN A 45 2.81 2.94 -9.24
CA GLN A 45 2.68 3.92 -10.31
C GLN A 45 1.73 5.02 -9.86
N VAL A 46 2.23 6.24 -9.76
CA VAL A 46 1.43 7.43 -9.46
C VAL A 46 1.39 8.33 -10.69
N SER A 47 0.19 8.67 -11.16
CA SER A 47 0.01 9.74 -12.13
C SER A 47 -0.23 11.04 -11.39
N ALA A 48 0.65 12.02 -11.60
CA ALA A 48 0.42 13.38 -11.16
C ALA A 48 -0.69 14.05 -12.01
N PRO A 49 -1.32 15.14 -11.50
CA PRO A 49 -2.40 15.83 -12.20
C PRO A 49 -1.99 16.46 -13.55
N ASP A 50 -0.69 16.68 -13.75
CA ASP A 50 -0.10 17.18 -15.00
C ASP A 50 0.00 16.09 -16.09
N GLY A 51 -0.38 14.85 -15.79
CA GLY A 51 -0.28 13.70 -16.69
C GLY A 51 1.06 12.96 -16.61
N SER A 52 1.99 13.42 -15.77
CA SER A 52 3.26 12.73 -15.54
C SER A 52 3.04 11.44 -14.75
N MET A 53 3.55 10.31 -15.24
CA MET A 53 3.55 9.05 -14.50
C MET A 53 4.91 8.80 -13.85
N GLN A 54 4.90 8.34 -12.60
CA GLN A 54 6.10 7.91 -11.88
C GLN A 54 5.94 6.49 -11.40
N ASP A 55 6.88 5.63 -11.81
CA ASP A 55 7.01 4.26 -11.31
C ASP A 55 8.04 4.21 -10.19
N LEU A 56 7.62 3.72 -9.03
CA LEU A 56 8.40 3.67 -7.81
C LEU A 56 8.43 2.22 -7.32
N ALA A 57 9.61 1.62 -7.27
CA ALA A 57 9.79 0.36 -6.55
C ALA A 57 9.60 0.61 -5.05
N VAL A 58 8.65 -0.09 -4.44
CA VAL A 58 8.29 0.04 -3.03
C VAL A 58 8.51 -1.26 -2.27
N GLY A 59 8.96 -1.13 -1.03
CA GLY A 59 8.97 -2.20 -0.05
C GLY A 59 8.12 -1.81 1.15
N GLY A 60 7.35 -2.75 1.68
CA GLY A 60 6.42 -2.49 2.76
C GLY A 60 6.13 -3.68 3.65
N THR A 61 5.26 -3.44 4.61
CA THR A 61 4.73 -4.43 5.54
C THR A 61 3.22 -4.29 5.64
N VAL A 62 2.56 -5.41 5.87
CA VAL A 62 1.15 -5.56 6.20
C VAL A 62 1.03 -6.37 7.48
N ASP A 63 0.34 -5.80 8.47
CA ASP A 63 0.04 -6.49 9.72
C ASP A 63 -1.21 -7.38 9.56
N GLY A 64 -1.35 -8.41 10.41
CA GLY A 64 -2.54 -9.28 10.45
C GLY A 64 -3.86 -8.55 10.76
N LYS A 65 -3.79 -7.27 11.18
CA LYS A 65 -4.95 -6.37 11.37
C LYS A 65 -5.32 -5.57 10.11
N GLY A 66 -4.59 -5.77 9.02
CA GLY A 66 -4.76 -5.08 7.74
C GLY A 66 -4.08 -3.72 7.65
N ALA A 67 -3.32 -3.28 8.66
CA ALA A 67 -2.52 -2.06 8.52
C ALA A 67 -1.42 -2.29 7.49
N ILE A 68 -1.28 -1.40 6.51
CA ILE A 68 -0.28 -1.51 5.44
C ILE A 68 0.61 -0.26 5.45
N SER A 69 1.91 -0.43 5.28
CA SER A 69 2.88 0.66 5.20
C SER A 69 3.98 0.31 4.22
N PHE A 70 4.22 1.17 3.24
CA PHE A 70 5.22 0.94 2.20
C PHE A 70 5.93 2.23 1.81
N ARG A 71 7.15 2.11 1.28
CA ARG A 71 7.98 3.25 0.92
C ARG A 71 8.87 2.91 -0.28
N GLY A 72 9.18 3.92 -1.09
CA GLY A 72 9.99 3.75 -2.29
C GLY A 72 10.23 5.07 -3.02
N GLY A 73 11.41 5.24 -3.62
CA GLY A 73 11.78 6.46 -4.37
C GLY A 73 11.57 7.78 -3.62
N GLY A 74 11.75 7.77 -2.30
CA GLY A 74 11.52 8.93 -1.43
C GLY A 74 10.05 9.18 -1.04
N ALA A 75 9.11 8.41 -1.58
CA ALA A 75 7.71 8.40 -1.15
C ALA A 75 7.47 7.42 0.01
N LYS A 76 6.51 7.77 0.87
CA LYS A 76 6.01 6.95 1.99
C LYS A 76 4.49 6.85 1.89
N PHE A 77 3.98 5.66 2.12
CA PHE A 77 2.56 5.33 2.06
C PHE A 77 2.19 4.58 3.33
N SER A 78 1.04 4.91 3.90
CA SER A 78 0.48 4.25 5.06
C SER A 78 -1.02 4.14 4.88
N GLY A 79 -1.62 3.03 5.25
CA GLY A 79 -3.03 2.80 5.06
C GLY A 79 -3.55 1.57 5.78
N LYS A 80 -4.74 1.15 5.38
CA LYS A 80 -5.39 -0.06 5.83
C LYS A 80 -6.01 -0.78 4.64
N VAL A 81 -5.83 -2.08 4.62
CA VAL A 81 -6.49 -3.02 3.72
C VAL A 81 -7.60 -3.73 4.48
N SER A 82 -8.77 -3.82 3.85
CA SER A 82 -9.96 -4.47 4.38
C SER A 82 -10.65 -5.22 3.24
N GLY A 83 -10.39 -6.54 3.16
CA GLY A 83 -10.85 -7.36 2.04
C GLY A 83 -10.18 -6.93 0.74
N SER A 84 -10.97 -6.64 -0.28
CA SER A 84 -10.48 -6.18 -1.59
C SER A 84 -10.26 -4.67 -1.70
N HIS A 85 -10.45 -3.91 -0.61
CA HIS A 85 -10.29 -2.46 -0.61
C HIS A 85 -9.13 -2.03 0.27
N ALA A 86 -8.31 -1.10 -0.21
CA ALA A 86 -7.19 -0.51 0.49
C ALA A 86 -7.28 1.01 0.42
N SER A 87 -7.04 1.68 1.53
CA SER A 87 -7.01 3.14 1.54
C SER A 87 -6.01 3.66 2.55
N GLY A 88 -5.55 4.89 2.34
CA GLY A 88 -4.51 5.44 3.16
C GLY A 88 -4.13 6.86 2.77
N SER A 89 -2.96 7.24 3.25
CA SER A 89 -2.31 8.49 2.95
C SER A 89 -0.90 8.24 2.44
N PHE A 90 -0.41 9.18 1.65
CA PHE A 90 0.94 9.15 1.11
C PHE A 90 1.63 10.49 1.30
N THR A 91 2.95 10.46 1.27
CA THR A 91 3.83 11.63 1.25
C THR A 91 4.94 11.33 0.24
N LEU A 92 5.01 12.11 -0.83
CA LEU A 92 6.03 11.99 -1.87
C LEU A 92 7.33 12.68 -1.46
N ALA A 93 8.41 12.42 -2.19
CA ALA A 93 9.74 12.98 -1.93
C ALA A 93 9.76 14.53 -1.95
N ASP A 94 8.93 15.15 -2.79
CA ASP A 94 8.76 16.60 -2.91
C ASP A 94 8.01 17.22 -1.70
N GLY A 95 7.51 16.39 -0.79
CA GLY A 95 6.68 16.83 0.35
C GLY A 95 5.19 16.90 0.03
N ALA A 96 4.79 16.67 -1.22
CA ALA A 96 3.39 16.50 -1.61
C ALA A 96 2.74 15.38 -0.80
N LYS A 97 1.57 15.65 -0.24
CA LYS A 97 0.83 14.71 0.61
C LYS A 97 -0.59 14.59 0.10
N GLY A 98 -1.13 13.38 0.16
CA GLY A 98 -2.49 13.12 -0.30
C GLY A 98 -3.05 11.85 0.32
N THR A 99 -4.30 11.58 0.02
CA THR A 99 -4.93 10.29 0.30
C THR A 99 -4.89 9.42 -0.94
N TRP A 100 -4.86 8.12 -0.75
CA TRP A 100 -5.04 7.15 -1.81
C TRP A 100 -6.11 6.15 -1.37
N SER A 101 -6.87 5.65 -2.32
CA SER A 101 -7.79 4.54 -2.10
C SER A 101 -7.79 3.70 -3.36
N GLY A 102 -7.73 2.39 -3.23
CA GLY A 102 -7.79 1.49 -4.35
C GLY A 102 -8.42 0.15 -4.01
N ASP A 103 -8.84 -0.52 -5.06
CA ASP A 103 -9.53 -1.79 -5.03
C ASP A 103 -8.71 -2.83 -5.81
N LYS A 104 -8.85 -4.10 -5.40
CA LYS A 104 -8.27 -5.31 -6.01
C LYS A 104 -9.31 -6.09 -6.79
#